data_AF-J3A8P4-F1
#
_entry.id   AF-J3A8P4-F1
#
_cell.length_a   1.000
_cell.length_b   1.000
_cell.length_c   1.000
_cell.angle_alpha   90.00
_cell.angle_beta   90.00
_cell.angle_gamma   90.00
#
_symmetry.space_group_name_H-M   'P 1'
#
loop_
_entity.id
_entity.type
_entity.pdbx_description
1 polymer ?
#
loop_
_entity_poly.entity_id
_entity_poly.type
_entity_poly.pdbx_seq_one_letter_code
_entity_poly.pdbx_strand_id
1 'polypeptide(L)'
;PQARWLEPDVNDHLEALAAGQLIDGSPADRPGGVVVAPFGFISDHMEVVFDLDTEAAQTARDLGMPYARAATVGTHPAFVDSLVDILIERAAVARGEDVHPASTTGVGPFHTVCPPSCCRSGTHHPGRHSRHGADGATHESAVGHQPAAGGSCRPASVEPESLKPASCGRMKEKR
;
A
#
# COMPACT_ATOMS: atom_id res chain seq x y z
N PRO A 1 13.86 -19.33 -22.82
CA PRO A 1 12.61 -18.84 -22.19
C PRO A 1 12.82 -17.45 -21.59
N GLN A 2 12.23 -16.40 -22.16
CA GLN A 2 12.28 -15.05 -21.60
C GLN A 2 10.95 -14.73 -20.94
N ALA A 3 10.85 -15.01 -19.64
CA ALA A 3 9.79 -14.44 -18.82
C ALA A 3 10.15 -12.97 -18.57
N ARG A 4 9.23 -12.05 -18.86
CA ARG A 4 9.41 -10.64 -18.52
C ARG A 4 9.12 -10.48 -17.02
N TRP A 5 10.11 -9.99 -16.29
CA TRP A 5 9.98 -9.64 -14.88
C TRP A 5 9.28 -8.27 -14.74
N LEU A 6 8.83 -7.97 -13.53
CA LEU A 6 8.32 -6.65 -13.22
C LEU A 6 9.50 -5.67 -13.16
N GLU A 7 9.36 -4.54 -13.86
CA GLU A 7 10.33 -3.45 -13.89
C GLU A 7 9.78 -2.26 -13.08
N PRO A 8 10.66 -1.39 -12.54
CA PRO A 8 12.12 -1.42 -12.63
C PRO A 8 12.80 -2.34 -11.63
N ASP A 9 14.01 -2.79 -11.98
CA ASP A 9 14.95 -3.33 -10.98
C ASP A 9 15.39 -2.23 -9.99
N VAL A 10 15.75 -2.63 -8.77
CA VAL A 10 16.18 -1.69 -7.73
C VAL A 10 17.51 -1.02 -8.07
N ASN A 11 18.46 -1.71 -8.72
CA ASN A 11 19.75 -1.16 -9.10
C ASN A 11 19.58 -0.13 -10.22
N ASP A 12 18.80 -0.46 -11.25
CA ASP A 12 18.45 0.48 -12.32
C ASP A 12 17.82 1.76 -11.74
N HIS A 13 16.97 1.62 -10.72
CA HIS A 13 16.34 2.75 -10.05
C HIS A 13 17.34 3.62 -9.28
N LEU A 14 18.31 3.01 -8.59
CA LEU A 14 19.39 3.72 -7.92
C LEU A 14 20.26 4.51 -8.92
N GLU A 15 20.61 3.90 -10.05
CA GLU A 15 21.38 4.55 -11.12
C GLU A 15 20.62 5.74 -11.73
N ALA A 16 19.33 5.58 -12.00
CA ALA A 16 18.49 6.65 -12.51
C ALA A 16 18.44 7.84 -11.53
N LEU A 17 18.20 7.58 -10.24
CA LEU A 17 18.19 8.62 -9.20
C LEU A 17 19.54 9.31 -9.09
N ALA A 18 20.64 8.55 -9.19
CA ALA A 18 21.98 9.10 -9.17
C ALA A 18 22.27 10.03 -10.35
N ALA A 19 21.67 9.76 -11.51
CA ALA A 19 21.71 10.57 -12.73
C ALA A 19 20.74 11.77 -12.71
N GLY A 20 19.93 11.92 -11.66
CA GLY A 20 18.98 13.03 -11.54
C GLY A 20 17.69 12.82 -12.35
N GLN A 21 17.22 11.57 -12.46
CA GLN A 21 16.00 11.23 -13.18
C GLN A 21 15.29 10.01 -12.56
N LEU A 22 14.02 9.82 -12.93
CA LEU A 22 13.30 8.57 -12.73
C LEU A 22 13.54 7.62 -13.90
N ILE A 23 13.09 6.38 -13.77
CA ILE A 23 13.23 5.32 -14.78
C ILE A 23 12.54 5.68 -16.12
N ASP A 24 11.49 6.50 -16.08
CA ASP A 24 10.79 6.98 -17.28
C ASP A 24 11.50 8.18 -17.95
N GLY A 25 12.67 8.58 -17.46
CA GLY A 25 13.46 9.71 -17.94
C GLY A 25 12.97 11.08 -17.47
N SER A 26 11.94 11.13 -16.62
CA SER A 26 11.52 12.40 -16.02
C SER A 26 12.56 12.91 -15.01
N PRO A 27 12.84 14.22 -14.95
CA PRO A 27 13.82 14.76 -14.01
C PRO A 27 13.44 14.49 -12.55
N ALA A 28 14.43 14.15 -11.73
CA ALA A 28 14.28 13.98 -10.30
C ALA A 28 15.52 14.53 -9.58
N ASP A 29 15.32 15.15 -8.42
CA ASP A 29 16.46 15.55 -7.61
C ASP A 29 17.18 14.31 -7.08
N ARG A 30 18.52 14.32 -7.16
CA ARG A 30 19.34 13.28 -6.58
C ARG A 30 19.13 13.28 -5.06
N PRO A 31 18.68 12.18 -4.43
CA PRO A 31 18.46 12.16 -3.00
C PRO A 31 19.78 12.13 -2.24
N GLY A 32 19.78 12.67 -1.02
CA GLY A 32 20.95 12.64 -0.12
C GLY A 32 21.24 11.26 0.48
N GLY A 33 20.37 10.28 0.25
CA GLY A 33 20.49 8.90 0.71
C GLY A 33 19.23 8.09 0.37
N VAL A 34 19.30 6.77 0.51
CA VAL A 34 18.24 5.83 0.16
C VAL A 34 17.90 4.95 1.34
N VAL A 35 16.59 4.79 1.60
CA VAL A 35 16.07 3.77 2.50
C VAL A 35 15.23 2.80 1.67
N VAL A 36 15.65 1.53 1.58
CA VAL A 36 14.88 0.48 0.91
C VAL A 36 13.99 -0.25 1.91
N ALA A 37 12.76 -0.60 1.52
CA ALA A 37 11.82 -1.33 2.35
C ALA A 37 11.29 -2.58 1.64
N PRO A 38 11.61 -3.81 2.10
CA PRO A 38 11.17 -5.06 1.47
C PRO A 38 9.73 -5.45 1.84
N PHE A 39 8.74 -4.58 1.62
CA PHE A 39 7.35 -4.83 2.06
C PHE A 39 6.63 -5.97 1.31
N GLY A 40 7.19 -6.46 0.20
CA GLY A 40 6.70 -7.65 -0.50
C GLY A 40 6.94 -8.97 0.24
N PHE A 41 7.75 -8.94 1.30
CA PHE A 41 8.14 -10.13 2.07
C PHE A 41 7.98 -9.91 3.57
N ILE A 42 7.54 -10.97 4.25
CA ILE A 42 7.33 -10.94 5.71
C ILE A 42 8.64 -11.23 6.46
N SER A 43 9.57 -11.96 5.86
CA SER A 43 10.80 -12.40 6.52
C SER A 43 12.00 -12.30 5.58
N ASP A 44 13.14 -12.02 6.19
CA ASP A 44 14.44 -12.08 5.50
C ASP A 44 14.70 -13.53 5.06
N HIS A 45 15.05 -13.68 3.80
CA HIS A 45 15.51 -14.94 3.21
C HIS A 45 16.61 -14.61 2.21
N MET A 46 17.25 -15.66 1.67
CA MET A 46 18.47 -15.53 0.88
C MET A 46 18.33 -14.50 -0.24
N GLU A 47 17.25 -14.53 -1.00
CA GLU A 47 17.01 -13.64 -2.16
C GLU A 47 16.90 -12.18 -1.70
N VAL A 48 16.02 -11.87 -0.74
CA VAL A 48 15.89 -10.49 -0.21
C VAL A 48 17.20 -9.95 0.36
N VAL A 49 17.95 -10.76 1.11
CA VAL A 49 19.21 -10.31 1.72
C VAL A 49 20.29 -10.13 0.65
N PHE A 50 20.37 -11.03 -0.33
CA PHE A 50 21.35 -10.91 -1.39
C PHE A 50 21.06 -9.68 -2.28
N ASP A 51 19.85 -9.59 -2.81
CA ASP A 51 19.45 -8.51 -3.73
C ASP A 51 19.59 -7.13 -3.07
N LEU A 52 19.22 -7.00 -1.78
CA LEU A 52 19.20 -5.70 -1.10
C LEU A 52 20.48 -5.39 -0.32
N ASP A 53 20.95 -6.30 0.53
CA ASP A 53 22.11 -6.04 1.40
C ASP A 53 23.45 -6.27 0.71
N THR A 54 23.47 -7.01 -0.41
CA THR A 54 24.67 -7.23 -1.21
C THR A 54 24.65 -6.38 -2.47
N GLU A 55 23.74 -6.63 -3.40
CA GLU A 55 23.76 -5.99 -4.72
C GLU A 55 23.36 -4.52 -4.66
N ALA A 56 22.14 -4.20 -4.21
CA ALA A 56 21.68 -2.82 -4.15
C ALA A 56 22.53 -1.94 -3.21
N ALA A 57 22.97 -2.50 -2.08
CA ALA A 57 23.88 -1.81 -1.19
C ALA A 57 25.25 -1.54 -1.84
N GLN A 58 25.75 -2.45 -2.69
CA GLN A 58 26.99 -2.23 -3.45
C GLN A 58 26.79 -1.14 -4.51
N THR A 59 25.72 -1.21 -5.28
CA THR A 59 25.35 -0.18 -6.27
C THR A 59 25.26 1.20 -5.62
N ALA A 60 24.57 1.32 -4.48
CA ALA A 60 24.48 2.59 -3.76
C ALA A 60 25.85 3.09 -3.27
N ARG A 61 26.73 2.20 -2.79
CA ARG A 61 28.11 2.56 -2.41
C ARG A 61 28.90 3.11 -3.59
N ASP A 62 28.84 2.44 -4.75
CA ASP A 62 29.57 2.85 -5.96
C ASP A 62 29.07 4.18 -6.51
N LEU A 63 27.77 4.46 -6.33
CA LEU A 63 27.17 5.74 -6.66
C LEU A 63 27.44 6.84 -5.62
N GLY A 64 28.07 6.52 -4.47
CA GLY A 64 28.31 7.48 -3.38
C GLY A 64 27.04 7.93 -2.66
N MET A 65 26.05 7.03 -2.54
CA MET A 65 24.77 7.28 -1.88
C MET A 65 24.71 6.57 -0.53
N PRO A 66 24.42 7.27 0.59
CA PRO A 66 24.08 6.63 1.85
C PRO A 66 22.91 5.66 1.66
N TYR A 67 23.01 4.45 2.21
CA TYR A 67 22.04 3.39 2.01
C TYR A 67 21.67 2.73 3.33
N ALA A 68 20.37 2.51 3.55
CA ALA A 68 19.86 1.72 4.65
C ALA A 68 18.71 0.82 4.18
N ARG A 69 18.64 -0.40 4.70
CA ARG A 69 17.49 -1.28 4.53
C ARG A 69 16.64 -1.28 5.79
N ALA A 70 15.34 -1.09 5.64
CA ALA A 70 14.38 -1.39 6.69
C ALA A 70 14.26 -2.91 6.87
N ALA A 71 14.20 -3.38 8.13
CA ALA A 71 13.96 -4.79 8.41
C ALA A 71 12.61 -5.25 7.82
N THR A 72 12.53 -6.53 7.44
CA THR A 72 11.23 -7.16 7.22
C THR A 72 10.42 -7.19 8.51
N VAL A 73 9.09 -7.33 8.39
CA VAL A 73 8.19 -7.23 9.55
C VAL A 73 8.40 -8.37 10.58
N GLY A 74 8.83 -9.55 10.11
CA GLY A 74 9.07 -10.72 10.93
C GLY A 74 7.86 -11.05 11.81
N THR A 75 8.08 -11.15 13.11
CA THR A 75 7.05 -11.43 14.12
C THR A 75 6.72 -10.21 14.97
N HIS A 76 6.76 -9.00 14.38
CA HIS A 76 6.43 -7.79 15.11
C HIS A 76 5.01 -7.90 15.73
N PRO A 77 4.83 -7.62 17.04
CA PRO A 77 3.54 -7.85 17.71
C PRO A 77 2.35 -7.19 17.00
N ALA A 78 2.48 -5.91 16.62
CA ALA A 78 1.42 -5.20 15.90
C ALA A 78 1.05 -5.83 14.54
N PHE A 79 1.99 -6.51 13.88
CA PHE A 79 1.70 -7.23 12.65
C PHE A 79 0.92 -8.50 12.94
N VAL A 80 1.35 -9.28 13.94
CA VAL A 80 0.63 -10.50 14.36
C VAL A 80 -0.78 -10.15 14.83
N ASP A 81 -0.94 -9.11 15.64
CA ASP A 81 -2.25 -8.62 16.10
C ASP A 81 -3.13 -8.25 14.89
N SER A 82 -2.59 -7.54 13.90
CA SER A 82 -3.34 -7.20 12.69
C SER A 82 -3.79 -8.41 11.86
N LEU A 83 -3.00 -9.50 11.85
CA LEU A 83 -3.40 -10.74 11.20
C LEU A 83 -4.55 -11.42 11.95
N VAL A 84 -4.52 -11.40 13.29
CA VAL A 84 -5.60 -11.91 14.13
C VAL A 84 -6.88 -11.11 13.89
N ASP A 85 -6.80 -9.78 13.84
CA ASP A 85 -7.93 -8.91 13.54
C ASP A 85 -8.55 -9.27 12.19
N ILE A 86 -7.74 -9.42 11.14
CA ILE A 86 -8.20 -9.84 9.81
C ILE A 86 -8.92 -11.20 9.87
N LEU A 87 -8.39 -12.18 10.62
CA LEU A 87 -9.03 -13.50 10.75
C LEU A 87 -10.39 -13.42 11.46
N ILE A 88 -10.49 -12.61 12.51
CA ILE A 88 -11.74 -12.37 13.24
C ILE A 88 -12.77 -11.71 12.33
N GLU A 89 -12.36 -10.66 11.59
CA GLU A 89 -13.20 -9.97 10.60
C GLU A 89 -13.73 -10.96 9.54
N ARG A 90 -12.85 -11.81 8.98
CA ARG A 90 -13.24 -12.81 7.99
C ARG A 90 -14.21 -13.86 8.55
N ALA A 91 -14.01 -14.27 9.80
CA ALA A 91 -14.90 -15.22 10.45
C ALA A 91 -16.29 -14.61 10.70
N ALA A 92 -16.38 -13.34 11.10
CA ALA A 92 -17.63 -12.61 11.26
C ALA A 92 -18.39 -12.48 9.94
N VAL A 93 -17.70 -12.09 8.86
CA VAL A 93 -18.29 -12.05 7.51
C VAL A 93 -18.85 -13.42 7.11
N ALA A 94 -18.11 -14.51 7.36
CA ALA A 94 -18.56 -15.86 7.03
C ALA A 94 -19.83 -16.30 7.81
N ARG A 95 -20.08 -15.71 8.99
CA ARG A 95 -21.30 -15.93 9.78
C ARG A 95 -22.47 -15.02 9.39
N GLY A 96 -22.27 -14.12 8.42
CA GLY A 96 -23.29 -13.17 7.96
C GLY A 96 -23.41 -11.94 8.84
N GLU A 97 -22.38 -11.64 9.65
CA GLU A 97 -22.31 -10.41 10.45
C GLU A 97 -21.90 -9.22 9.56
N ASP A 98 -22.38 -8.03 9.91
CA ASP A 98 -21.95 -6.78 9.27
C ASP A 98 -20.59 -6.37 9.85
N VAL A 99 -19.57 -6.28 8.99
CA VAL A 99 -18.19 -5.99 9.38
C VAL A 99 -17.69 -4.82 8.56
N HIS A 100 -17.18 -3.80 9.25
CA HIS A 100 -16.49 -2.68 8.61
C HIS A 100 -14.99 -2.79 8.90
N PRO A 101 -14.17 -3.26 7.94
CA PRO A 101 -12.75 -3.50 8.19
C PRO A 101 -12.02 -2.20 8.51
N ALA A 102 -11.15 -2.25 9.51
CA ALA A 102 -10.29 -1.12 9.83
C ALA A 102 -9.28 -0.90 8.70
N SER A 103 -9.00 0.37 8.37
CA SER A 103 -7.91 0.75 7.46
C SER A 103 -6.99 1.73 8.17
N THR A 104 -5.69 1.44 8.14
CA THR A 104 -4.65 2.33 8.64
C THR A 104 -4.30 3.45 7.65
N THR A 105 -4.82 3.36 6.43
CA THR A 105 -4.62 4.36 5.36
C THR A 105 -5.95 4.99 4.94
N GLY A 106 -5.89 6.18 4.34
CA GLY A 106 -7.08 6.85 3.78
C GLY A 106 -7.67 6.17 2.53
N VAL A 107 -7.10 5.06 2.07
CA VAL A 107 -7.52 4.34 0.84
C VAL A 107 -8.65 3.34 1.12
N GLY A 108 -8.96 3.11 2.40
CA GLY A 108 -9.96 2.12 2.83
C GLY A 108 -9.48 0.67 2.63
N PRO A 109 -10.23 -0.30 3.16
CA PRO A 109 -9.87 -1.71 3.03
C PRO A 109 -10.06 -2.21 1.60
N PHE A 110 -9.17 -3.11 1.17
CA PHE A 110 -9.31 -3.76 -0.13
C PHE A 110 -10.50 -4.73 -0.13
N HIS A 111 -11.12 -4.93 -1.30
CA HIS A 111 -12.28 -5.81 -1.41
C HIS A 111 -11.94 -7.25 -1.03
N THR A 112 -12.82 -7.89 -0.27
CA THR A 112 -12.66 -9.26 0.21
C THR A 112 -13.17 -10.31 -0.78
N VAL A 113 -14.02 -9.86 -1.71
CA VAL A 113 -14.55 -10.59 -2.87
C VAL A 113 -14.26 -9.74 -4.11
N CYS A 114 -13.59 -10.31 -5.10
CA CYS A 114 -13.21 -9.60 -6.31
C CYS A 114 -14.45 -9.19 -7.14
N PRO A 115 -14.64 -7.89 -7.43
CA PRO A 115 -15.61 -7.48 -8.45
C PRO A 115 -15.29 -8.11 -9.82
N PRO A 116 -16.29 -8.33 -10.69
CA PRO A 116 -16.09 -8.94 -12.02
C PRO A 116 -15.07 -8.23 -12.94
N SER A 117 -14.74 -6.96 -12.66
CA SER A 117 -13.76 -6.17 -13.40
C SER A 117 -12.39 -6.09 -12.73
N CYS A 118 -12.21 -6.65 -11.52
CA CYS A 118 -11.00 -6.47 -10.72
C CYS A 118 -9.72 -6.95 -11.42
N CYS A 119 -9.77 -8.15 -12.01
CA CYS A 119 -8.59 -8.78 -12.62
C CYS A 119 -8.43 -8.47 -14.11
N ARG A 120 -9.21 -7.52 -14.66
CA ARG A 120 -9.02 -7.10 -16.06
C ARG A 120 -7.72 -6.30 -16.13
N SER A 121 -6.76 -6.82 -16.87
CA SER A 121 -5.53 -6.08 -17.19
C SER A 121 -5.91 -4.73 -17.81
N GLY A 122 -5.60 -3.64 -17.11
CA GLY A 122 -5.73 -2.31 -17.69
C GLY A 122 -4.80 -2.21 -18.90
N THR A 123 -5.29 -1.63 -20.00
CA THR A 123 -4.48 -1.32 -21.19
C THR A 123 -3.45 -0.21 -20.95
N HIS A 124 -3.19 0.15 -19.69
CA HIS A 124 -2.39 1.30 -19.31
C HIS A 124 -1.19 0.86 -18.46
N HIS A 125 0.00 1.16 -18.99
CA HIS A 125 1.28 1.05 -18.30
C HIS A 125 1.29 1.88 -17.00
N PRO A 126 2.00 1.43 -15.95
CA PRO A 126 2.09 2.12 -14.67
C PRO A 126 3.04 3.32 -14.79
N GLY A 127 2.56 4.39 -15.44
CA GLY A 127 3.27 5.67 -15.56
C GLY A 127 2.32 6.85 -15.78
N ARG A 128 1.00 6.61 -15.78
CA ARG A 128 0.01 7.66 -15.99
C ARG A 128 -1.04 7.60 -14.90
N HIS A 129 -0.88 8.44 -13.88
CA HIS A 129 -1.94 8.68 -12.91
C HIS A 129 -3.15 9.28 -13.64
N SER A 130 -4.21 8.50 -13.83
CA SER A 130 -5.50 9.06 -14.19
C SER A 130 -5.99 9.87 -13.01
N ARG A 131 -5.99 11.21 -13.17
CA ARG A 131 -6.69 12.12 -12.27
C ARG A 131 -8.13 11.62 -12.17
N HIS A 132 -8.64 11.45 -10.96
CA HIS A 132 -10.07 11.24 -10.73
C HIS A 132 -10.83 12.46 -11.28
N GLY A 133 -11.30 12.36 -12.52
CA GLY A 133 -12.24 13.28 -13.12
C GLY A 133 -13.65 12.75 -12.86
N ALA A 134 -14.35 13.38 -11.94
CA ALA A 134 -15.80 13.47 -12.06
C ALA A 134 -16.09 14.22 -13.37
N ASP A 135 -16.84 13.60 -14.29
CA ASP A 135 -17.93 14.23 -15.06
C ASP A 135 -18.34 13.40 -16.28
N GLY A 136 -19.66 13.26 -16.45
CA GLY A 136 -20.30 13.22 -17.76
C GLY A 136 -20.57 11.86 -18.39
N ALA A 137 -21.62 11.17 -17.93
CA ALA A 137 -22.28 10.13 -18.70
C ALA A 137 -23.14 10.74 -19.83
N THR A 138 -22.99 10.27 -21.07
CA THR A 138 -24.04 10.32 -22.10
C THR A 138 -24.14 8.99 -22.85
N HIS A 139 -25.20 8.25 -22.50
CA HIS A 139 -26.07 7.33 -23.27
C HIS A 139 -25.54 6.53 -24.48
N GLU A 140 -25.76 5.21 -24.42
CA GLU A 140 -26.69 4.54 -25.35
C GLU A 140 -27.34 3.29 -24.71
N SER A 141 -28.67 3.21 -24.82
CA SER A 141 -29.61 2.17 -24.32
C SER A 141 -29.61 0.96 -25.27
N ALA A 142 -30.06 -0.27 -25.01
CA ALA A 142 -30.92 -0.95 -24.04
C ALA A 142 -30.51 -2.47 -24.03
N VAL A 143 -30.80 -3.34 -23.06
CA VAL A 143 -32.12 -3.93 -22.73
C VAL A 143 -32.05 -4.65 -21.36
N GLY A 144 -32.95 -4.28 -20.45
CA GLY A 144 -33.82 -5.20 -19.69
C GLY A 144 -33.26 -6.11 -18.58
N HIS A 145 -33.08 -5.58 -17.36
CA HIS A 145 -33.53 -6.26 -16.14
C HIS A 145 -33.64 -5.26 -14.96
N GLN A 146 -34.82 -5.10 -14.39
CA GLN A 146 -35.02 -4.36 -13.13
C GLN A 146 -34.78 -5.28 -11.93
N PRO A 147 -34.20 -4.75 -10.85
CA PRO A 147 -34.87 -4.87 -9.57
C PRO A 147 -34.94 -3.56 -8.78
N ALA A 148 -35.82 -3.63 -7.77
CA ALA A 148 -36.41 -2.60 -6.94
C ALA A 148 -35.50 -1.49 -6.34
N ALA A 149 -36.13 -0.33 -6.17
CA ALA A 149 -35.76 0.83 -5.34
C ALA A 149 -35.14 0.43 -3.98
N GLY A 150 -34.21 1.16 -3.36
CA GLY A 150 -33.88 2.57 -3.42
C GLY A 150 -33.74 3.04 -1.96
N GLY A 151 -32.51 3.16 -1.47
CA GLY A 151 -32.19 3.62 -0.11
C GLY A 151 -30.98 4.55 -0.13
N SER A 152 -31.24 5.86 -0.23
CA SER A 152 -30.22 6.90 -0.17
C SER A 152 -29.78 7.10 1.29
N CYS A 153 -28.54 6.76 1.62
CA CYS A 153 -27.92 7.18 2.88
C CYS A 153 -27.18 8.50 2.65
N ARG A 154 -27.67 9.57 3.28
CA ARG A 154 -27.00 10.87 3.33
C ARG A 154 -25.74 10.76 4.21
N PRO A 155 -24.64 11.46 3.88
CA PRO A 155 -23.50 11.55 4.79
C PRO A 155 -23.88 12.37 6.03
N ALA A 156 -23.64 11.81 7.21
CA ALA A 156 -23.71 12.55 8.47
C ALA A 156 -22.50 13.47 8.57
N SER A 157 -22.76 14.77 8.75
CA SER A 157 -21.77 15.77 9.12
C SER A 157 -21.28 15.47 10.53
N VAL A 158 -19.97 15.27 10.72
CA VAL A 158 -19.37 15.17 12.05
C VAL A 158 -18.62 16.48 12.31
N GLU A 159 -19.16 17.30 13.21
CA GLU A 159 -18.47 18.45 13.80
C GLU A 159 -17.39 17.94 14.78
N PRO A 160 -16.24 18.63 14.91
CA PRO A 160 -15.13 18.17 15.74
C PRO A 160 -15.36 18.51 17.22
N GLU A 161 -15.68 17.50 18.04
CA GLU A 161 -15.69 17.67 19.49
C GLU A 161 -14.26 17.56 20.05
N SER A 162 -13.86 18.62 20.76
CA SER A 162 -12.53 18.84 21.32
C SER A 162 -12.23 17.88 22.48
N LEU A 163 -11.31 16.93 22.30
CA LEU A 163 -10.73 16.15 23.39
C LEU A 163 -9.52 16.88 24.00
N LYS A 164 -9.70 17.41 25.21
CA LYS A 164 -8.60 17.79 26.12
C LYS A 164 -7.95 16.52 26.70
N PRO A 165 -6.63 16.50 26.96
CA PRO A 165 -5.93 15.31 27.43
C PRO A 165 -6.19 15.05 28.92
N ALA A 166 -6.58 13.82 29.24
CA ALA A 166 -6.56 13.32 30.61
C ALA A 166 -5.14 12.85 30.96
N SER A 167 -4.50 13.55 31.90
CA SER A 167 -3.26 13.14 32.55
C SER A 167 -3.58 12.18 33.70
N CYS A 168 -3.00 10.98 33.70
CA CYS A 168 -2.80 10.11 34.87
C CYS A 168 -1.88 8.96 34.44
N GLY A 169 -0.82 8.52 35.10
CA GLY A 169 -0.16 8.88 36.35
C GLY A 169 1.05 7.94 36.45
N ARG A 170 2.23 8.50 36.74
CA ARG A 170 3.50 7.76 36.85
C ARG A 170 3.50 6.94 38.14
N MET A 171 3.42 5.61 38.06
CA MET A 171 3.76 4.75 39.19
C MET A 171 5.26 4.41 39.15
N LYS A 172 5.97 4.96 40.15
CA LYS A 172 7.27 4.47 40.61
C LYS A 172 7.00 3.39 41.66
N GLU A 173 7.63 2.23 41.53
CA GLU A 173 8.02 1.38 42.67
C GLU A 173 9.15 0.47 42.22
N LYS A 174 10.41 0.71 42.62
CA LYS A 174 11.06 0.25 43.86
C LYS A 174 10.88 -1.25 44.11
N ARG A 175 11.84 -2.06 43.64
CA ARG A 175 12.85 -2.68 44.51
C ARG A 175 14.04 -3.18 43.71
#